data_AF-A0A6N7Q0S2-F1
#
_entry.id   AF-A0A6N7Q0S2-F1
#
_cell.length_a   1.000
_cell.length_b   1.000
_cell.length_c   1.000
_cell.angle_alpha   90.00
_cell.angle_beta   90.00
_cell.angle_gamma   90.00
#
_symmetry.space_group_name_H-M   'P 1'
#
loop_
_entity.id
_entity.type
_entity.pdbx_description
1 polymer ?
#
loop_
_entity_poly.entity_id
_entity_poly.type
_entity_poly.pdbx_seq_one_letter_code
_entity_poly.pdbx_strand_id
1 'polypeptide(L)'
;MQNRIFREGKAMGIEEGREEGRVMGIEEGRIEGFAQGQLVVFTHQIERRLRRPLRPDEQERLAEHLRSEGPDHVADAIVDLSNLELWRALLAPKPQAQ
;
A
#
# COMPACT_ATOMS: atom_id res chain seq x y z
N MET A 1 24.85 -9.42 43.38
CA MET A 1 24.15 -8.26 42.77
C MET A 1 24.15 -8.31 41.24
N GLN A 2 25.27 -8.70 40.60
CA GLN A 2 25.46 -8.71 39.13
C GLN A 2 24.51 -9.62 38.32
N ASN A 3 24.02 -10.73 38.90
CA ASN A 3 23.11 -11.67 38.23
C ASN A 3 21.66 -11.15 38.10
N ARG A 4 21.26 -10.22 38.97
CA ARG A 4 19.88 -9.68 39.00
C ARG A 4 19.67 -8.67 37.88
N ILE A 5 20.58 -7.70 37.76
CA ILE A 5 20.58 -6.67 36.73
C ILE A 5 20.62 -7.30 35.33
N PHE A 6 21.43 -8.34 35.14
CA PHE A 6 21.50 -9.07 33.87
C PHE A 6 20.18 -9.78 33.50
N ARG A 7 19.51 -10.40 34.48
CA ARG A 7 18.20 -11.05 34.27
C ARG A 7 17.10 -10.03 33.99
N GLU A 8 17.10 -8.92 34.72
CA GLU A 8 16.14 -7.82 34.53
C GLU A 8 16.34 -7.16 33.16
N GLY A 9 17.58 -6.88 32.75
CA GLY A 9 17.88 -6.36 31.42
C GLY A 9 17.49 -7.32 30.29
N LYS A 10 17.73 -8.63 30.45
CA LYS A 10 17.28 -9.64 29.48
C LYS A 10 15.76 -9.74 29.39
N ALA A 11 15.06 -9.63 30.52
CA ALA A 11 13.59 -9.66 30.55
C ALA A 11 13.01 -8.42 29.85
N MET A 12 13.53 -7.22 30.15
CA MET A 12 13.12 -5.97 29.51
C MET A 12 13.36 -6.01 28.00
N GLY A 13 14.53 -6.46 27.53
CA GLY A 13 14.79 -6.54 26.09
C GLY A 13 13.88 -7.53 25.33
N ILE A 14 13.41 -8.59 25.98
CA ILE A 14 12.44 -9.52 25.38
C ILE A 14 11.04 -8.90 25.33
N GLU A 15 10.67 -8.15 26.37
CA GLU A 15 9.39 -7.45 26.44
C GLU A 15 9.31 -6.32 25.40
N GLU A 16 10.35 -5.48 25.34
CA GLU A 16 10.47 -4.39 24.36
C GLU A 16 10.44 -4.92 22.93
N GLY A 17 11.24 -5.94 22.59
CA GLY A 17 11.22 -6.52 21.24
C GLY A 17 9.88 -7.17 20.86
N ARG A 18 9.11 -7.69 21.82
CA ARG A 18 7.75 -8.20 21.58
C ARG A 18 6.76 -7.08 21.34
N GLU A 19 6.87 -5.99 22.11
CA GLU A 19 6.00 -4.83 21.96
C GLU A 19 6.25 -4.13 20.63
N GLU A 20 7.51 -3.88 20.26
CA GLU A 20 7.90 -3.32 18.97
C GLU A 20 7.40 -4.19 17.81
N GLY A 21 7.62 -5.51 17.87
CA GLY A 21 7.14 -6.43 16.84
C GLY A 21 5.61 -6.43 16.68
N ARG A 22 4.87 -6.29 17.79
CA ARG A 22 3.41 -6.18 17.76
C ARG A 22 2.96 -4.84 17.16
N VAL A 23 3.61 -3.74 17.51
CA VAL A 23 3.28 -2.41 16.99
C VAL A 23 3.51 -2.36 15.48
N MET A 24 4.68 -2.82 15.02
CA MET A 24 5.01 -2.89 13.59
C MET A 24 4.00 -3.77 12.83
N GLY A 25 3.68 -4.96 13.33
CA GLY A 25 2.72 -5.85 12.65
C GLY A 25 1.30 -5.28 12.55
N ILE A 26 0.83 -4.53 13.57
CA ILE A 26 -0.48 -3.85 13.52
C ILE A 26 -0.44 -2.72 12.49
N GLU A 27 0.65 -1.95 12.46
CA GLU A 27 0.79 -0.83 11.53
C GLU A 27 0.86 -1.31 10.07
N GLU A 28 1.69 -2.32 9.79
CA GLU A 28 1.76 -2.96 8.47
C GLU A 28 0.41 -3.52 8.04
N GLY A 29 -0.25 -4.31 8.90
CA GLY A 29 -1.56 -4.89 8.60
C GLY A 29 -2.65 -3.83 8.35
N ARG A 30 -2.59 -2.70 9.05
CA ARG A 30 -3.50 -1.56 8.83
C ARG A 30 -3.25 -0.90 7.48
N ILE A 31 -1.98 -0.68 7.12
CA ILE A 31 -1.60 -0.07 5.84
C ILE A 31 -2.03 -0.97 4.68
N GLU A 32 -1.76 -2.27 4.76
CA GLU A 32 -2.15 -3.23 3.73
C GLU A 32 -3.66 -3.34 3.59
N GLY A 33 -4.39 -3.49 4.70
CA GLY A 33 -5.86 -3.57 4.68
C GLY A 33 -6.51 -2.32 4.10
N PHE A 34 -5.97 -1.14 4.43
CA PHE A 34 -6.43 0.12 3.86
C PHE A 34 -6.16 0.21 2.35
N ALA A 35 -4.95 -0.17 1.89
CA ALA A 35 -4.61 -0.17 0.47
C ALA A 35 -5.50 -1.14 -0.34
N GLN A 36 -5.78 -2.34 0.19
CA GLN A 36 -6.68 -3.31 -0.45
C GLN A 36 -8.11 -2.77 -0.56
N GLY A 37 -8.63 -2.12 0.50
CA GLY A 37 -9.94 -1.50 0.47
C GLY A 37 -10.06 -0.40 -0.60
N GLN A 38 -9.04 0.46 -0.69
CA GLN A 38 -8.98 1.52 -1.71
C GLN A 38 -8.86 0.96 -3.13
N LEU A 39 -8.10 -0.12 -3.31
CA LEU A 39 -7.91 -0.77 -4.61
C LEU A 39 -9.25 -1.22 -5.22
N VAL A 40 -10.13 -1.81 -4.43
CA VAL A 40 -11.46 -2.24 -4.89
C VAL A 40 -12.30 -1.04 -5.37
N VAL A 41 -12.32 0.03 -4.59
CA VAL A 41 -13.10 1.24 -4.90
C VAL A 41 -12.57 1.92 -6.16
N PHE A 42 -11.26 2.15 -6.25
CA PHE A 42 -10.67 2.81 -7.41
C PHE A 42 -10.72 1.96 -8.67
N THR A 43 -10.56 0.64 -8.56
CA THR A 43 -10.78 -0.28 -9.68
C THR A 43 -12.17 -0.06 -10.28
N HIS A 44 -13.21 -0.11 -9.46
CA HIS A 44 -14.58 0.07 -9.93
C HIS A 44 -14.81 1.44 -10.60
N GLN A 45 -14.28 2.53 -10.02
CA GLN A 45 -14.40 3.87 -10.58
C GLN A 45 -13.74 3.98 -11.95
N ILE A 46 -12.52 3.45 -12.07
CA ILE A 46 -11.75 3.47 -13.32
C ILE A 46 -12.44 2.61 -14.39
N GLU A 47 -12.91 1.41 -14.03
CA GLU A 47 -13.65 0.54 -14.97
C GLU A 47 -14.90 1.22 -15.52
N ARG A 48 -15.66 1.89 -14.65
CA ARG A 48 -16.84 2.65 -15.03
C ARG A 48 -16.50 3.81 -15.95
N ARG A 49 -15.41 4.53 -15.66
CA ARG A 49 -14.95 5.69 -16.45
C ARG A 49 -14.42 5.27 -17.83
N LEU A 50 -13.64 4.18 -17.89
CA LEU A 50 -13.08 3.63 -19.13
C LEU A 50 -14.05 2.74 -19.90
N ARG A 51 -15.20 2.40 -19.31
CA ARG A 51 -16.23 1.50 -19.87
C ARG A 51 -15.71 0.12 -20.24
N ARG A 52 -14.76 -0.39 -19.45
CA ARG A 52 -14.21 -1.74 -19.61
C ARG A 52 -13.64 -2.23 -18.28
N PRO A 53 -13.57 -3.56 -18.06
CA PRO A 53 -12.87 -4.09 -16.91
C PRO A 53 -11.36 -3.76 -16.98
N LEU A 54 -10.74 -3.61 -15.81
CA LEU A 54 -9.30 -3.54 -15.68
C LEU A 54 -8.73 -4.96 -15.76
N ARG A 55 -7.64 -5.10 -16.52
CA ARG A 55 -6.92 -6.37 -16.61
C ARG A 55 -6.11 -6.61 -15.32
N PRO A 56 -5.73 -7.86 -15.02
CA PRO A 56 -4.93 -8.18 -13.83
C PRO A 56 -3.62 -7.36 -13.75
N ASP A 57 -2.95 -7.15 -14.89
CA ASP A 57 -1.74 -6.34 -14.97
C ASP A 57 -1.99 -4.85 -14.68
N GLU A 58 -3.17 -4.34 -15.03
CA GLU A 58 -3.58 -2.96 -14.74
C GLU A 58 -3.97 -2.79 -13.26
N GLN A 59 -4.63 -3.79 -12.67
CA GLN A 59 -4.94 -3.82 -11.24
C GLN A 59 -3.67 -3.87 -10.40
N GLU A 60 -2.67 -4.65 -10.81
CA GLU A 60 -1.39 -4.73 -10.12
C GLU A 60 -0.65 -3.38 -10.13
N ARG A 61 -0.66 -2.66 -11.25
CA ARG A 61 -0.09 -1.31 -11.34
C ARG A 61 -0.84 -0.31 -10.48
N LEU A 62 -2.16 -0.32 -10.51
CA LEU A 62 -2.98 0.51 -9.61
C LEU A 62 -2.65 0.24 -8.13
N ALA A 63 -2.47 -1.03 -7.77
CA ALA A 63 -2.07 -1.41 -6.41
C ALA A 63 -0.64 -0.93 -6.07
N GLU A 64 0.26 -0.91 -7.05
CA GLU A 64 1.60 -0.33 -6.89
C GLU A 64 1.51 1.17 -6.59
N HIS A 65 0.77 1.94 -7.38
CA HIS A 65 0.56 3.38 -7.14
C HIS A 65 -0.06 3.65 -5.76
N LEU A 66 -1.04 2.84 -5.34
CA LEU A 66 -1.62 2.95 -4.00
C LEU A 66 -0.61 2.74 -2.87
N ARG A 67 0.37 1.85 -3.05
CA ARG A 67 1.42 1.60 -2.07
C ARG A 67 2.52 2.65 -2.11
N SER A 68 2.89 3.15 -3.30
CA SER A 68 4.04 4.05 -3.46
C SER A 68 3.70 5.53 -3.36
N GLU A 69 2.55 5.93 -3.89
CA GLU A 69 2.11 7.33 -4.00
C GLU A 69 0.92 7.64 -3.08
N GLY A 70 0.22 6.60 -2.62
CA GLY A 70 -0.92 6.72 -1.72
C GLY A 70 -2.25 6.96 -2.44
N PRO A 71 -3.36 6.92 -1.68
CA PRO A 71 -4.71 7.01 -2.23
C PRO A 71 -5.05 8.39 -2.78
N ASP A 72 -4.54 9.46 -2.18
CA ASP A 72 -4.91 10.83 -2.57
C ASP A 72 -4.39 11.14 -3.99
N HIS A 73 -3.14 10.75 -4.28
CA HIS A 73 -2.58 10.90 -5.63
C HIS A 73 -3.37 10.12 -6.69
N VAL A 74 -3.79 8.89 -6.36
CA VAL A 74 -4.63 8.07 -7.25
C VAL A 74 -6.02 8.71 -7.43
N ALA A 75 -6.60 9.25 -6.37
CA ALA A 75 -7.90 9.92 -6.43
C ALA A 75 -7.85 11.18 -7.31
N ASP A 76 -6.84 12.03 -7.13
CA ASP A 76 -6.62 13.23 -7.93
C ASP A 76 -6.47 12.86 -9.42
N ALA A 77 -5.67 11.83 -9.72
CA ALA A 77 -5.53 11.33 -11.08
C ALA A 77 -6.86 10.85 -11.68
N ILE A 78 -7.70 10.14 -10.91
CA ILE A 78 -9.02 9.67 -11.35
C ILE A 78 -9.96 10.84 -11.65
N VAL A 79 -9.91 11.91 -10.86
CA VAL A 79 -10.80 13.07 -11.00
C VAL A 79 -10.34 13.96 -12.16
N ASP A 80 -9.06 14.33 -12.15
CA ASP A 80 -8.53 15.44 -12.94
C ASP A 80 -8.09 15.06 -14.36
N LEU A 81 -7.62 13.82 -14.56
CA LEU A 81 -7.04 13.40 -15.84
C LEU A 81 -8.11 12.98 -16.86
N SER A 82 -7.87 13.25 -18.15
CA SER A 82 -8.67 12.63 -19.22
C SER A 82 -8.50 11.11 -19.24
N ASN A 83 -9.40 10.38 -19.90
CA ASN A 83 -9.33 8.91 -19.96
C ASN A 83 -7.99 8.38 -20.49
N LEU A 84 -7.39 9.08 -21.45
CA LEU A 84 -6.09 8.68 -22.02
C LEU A 84 -4.95 8.96 -21.03
N GLU A 85 -4.97 10.13 -20.38
CA GLU A 85 -3.95 10.52 -19.40
C GLU A 85 -4.03 9.64 -18.15
N LEU A 86 -5.24 9.37 -17.66
CA LEU A 86 -5.49 8.43 -16.57
C LEU A 86 -4.91 7.05 -16.88
N TRP A 87 -5.22 6.51 -18.08
CA TRP A 87 -4.69 5.23 -18.48
C TRP A 87 -3.16 5.26 -18.56
N ARG A 88 -2.57 6.31 -19.13
CA ARG A 88 -1.11 6.46 -19.20
C ARG A 88 -0.45 6.57 -17.83
N ALA A 89 -1.06 7.31 -16.91
CA ALA A 89 -0.50 7.59 -15.61
C ALA A 89 -0.54 6.38 -14.68
N LEU A 90 -1.67 5.65 -14.65
CA LEU A 90 -1.89 4.61 -13.64
C LEU A 90 -1.87 3.18 -14.19
N LEU A 91 -2.12 2.98 -15.49
CA LEU A 91 -2.46 1.66 -16.03
C LEU A 91 -1.57 1.24 -17.20
N ALA A 92 -0.82 2.14 -17.82
CA ALA A 92 0.08 1.80 -18.90
C ALA A 92 1.28 1.00 -18.36
N PRO A 93 1.80 0.04 -19.14
CA PRO A 93 3.03 -0.64 -18.77
C PRO A 93 4.16 0.38 -18.65
N LYS A 94 4.94 0.32 -17.56
CA LYS A 94 6.15 1.13 -17.42
C LYS A 94 7.09 0.80 -18.59
N PRO A 95 7.67 1.81 -19.27
CA PRO A 95 8.65 1.55 -20.30
C PRO A 95 9.80 0.75 -19.68
N GLN A 96 10.09 -0.42 -20.25
CA GLN A 96 11.21 -1.25 -19.83
C GLN A 96 12.47 -0.41 -20.01
N ALA A 97 13.12 -0.05 -18.90
CA ALA A 97 14.48 0.48 -18.95
C ALA A 97 15.36 -0.62 -19.57
N GLN A 98 15.84 -0.36 -20.79
CA GLN A 98 16.85 -1.19 -21.44
C GLN A 98 18.20 -1.01 -20.73
#